data_AF-A0A924I976-F1
#
_entry.id   AF-A0A924I976-F1
#
_cell.length_a   1.000
_cell.length_b   1.000
_cell.length_c   1.000
_cell.angle_alpha   90.00
_cell.angle_beta   90.00
_cell.angle_gamma   90.00
#
_symmetry.space_group_name_H-M   'P 1'
#
loop_
_entity.id
_entity.type
_entity.pdbx_description
1 polymer ?
#
loop_
_entity_poly.entity_id
_entity_poly.type
_entity_poly.pdbx_seq_one_letter_code
_entity_poly.pdbx_strand_id
1 'polypeptide(L)'
;MLWCTFFDTTFSIADSNTGISPLAVGVDSENNLYLSGVCPFQNNIPIGGYTSPGIITEPVGFNLDGSGQTGFLAKFSSSGVQQWGKFTSGIIHSIVFDTNDVMYVGGYTNYQTQVGTPNTFQPNYINYSNSVLYYFIARFTLLME
;
A
#
# COMPACT_ATOMS: atom_id res chain seq x y z
N MET A 1 -22.38 16.85 -0.81
CA MET A 1 -21.46 15.98 -0.04
C MET A 1 -22.32 14.93 0.66
N LEU A 2 -22.13 13.64 0.36
CA LEU A 2 -22.97 12.55 0.91
C LEU A 2 -22.41 11.99 2.21
N TRP A 3 -21.09 11.83 2.29
CA TRP A 3 -20.34 11.58 3.51
C TRP A 3 -18.89 12.02 3.31
N CYS A 4 -18.17 12.21 4.40
CA CYS A 4 -16.72 12.33 4.44
C CYS A 4 -16.23 11.57 5.67
N THR A 5 -15.08 10.93 5.55
CA THR A 5 -14.41 10.28 6.68
C THR A 5 -12.96 10.75 6.68
N PHE A 6 -12.36 10.81 7.87
CA PHE A 6 -11.04 11.36 8.10
C PHE A 6 -10.10 10.24 8.53
N PHE A 7 -8.97 10.11 7.83
CA PHE A 7 -8.00 9.04 8.09
C PHE A 7 -6.67 9.66 8.49
N ASP A 8 -6.53 9.80 9.80
CA ASP A 8 -5.31 10.18 10.53
C ASP A 8 -4.73 11.58 10.24
N THR A 9 -4.22 12.18 11.30
CA THR A 9 -3.54 13.47 11.35
C THR A 9 -2.09 13.20 11.77
N THR A 10 -1.13 13.35 10.87
CA THR A 10 0.20 13.90 11.20
C THR A 10 0.98 14.19 9.91
N PHE A 11 0.48 15.09 9.06
CA PHE A 11 1.39 15.76 8.11
C PHE A 11 2.13 16.86 8.87
N SER A 12 3.30 16.54 9.44
CA SER A 12 4.21 17.59 9.90
C SER A 12 4.92 18.18 8.70
N ILE A 13 4.57 19.42 8.34
CA ILE A 13 5.31 20.25 7.36
C ILE A 13 6.80 20.43 7.72
N ALA A 14 7.22 20.09 8.95
CA ALA A 14 8.60 20.23 9.41
C ALA A 14 9.45 18.96 9.18
N ASP A 15 8.84 17.79 8.95
CA ASP A 15 9.56 16.55 8.69
C ASP A 15 8.98 15.87 7.44
N SER A 16 9.70 15.97 6.33
CA SER A 16 9.40 15.35 5.03
C SER A 16 9.16 13.82 5.05
N ASN A 17 9.23 13.17 6.21
CA ASN A 17 9.14 11.74 6.42
C ASN A 17 8.02 11.30 7.40
N THR A 18 7.10 12.18 7.81
CA THR A 18 6.17 11.86 8.91
C THR A 18 4.70 11.77 8.51
N GLY A 19 4.34 12.17 7.29
CA GLY A 19 2.94 12.18 6.85
C GLY A 19 2.52 10.98 6.03
N ILE A 20 1.37 10.40 6.38
CA ILE A 20 0.61 9.54 5.48
C ILE A 20 0.21 10.36 4.25
N SER A 21 0.44 9.83 3.06
CA SER A 21 0.07 10.49 1.80
C SER A 21 -0.83 9.57 0.96
N PRO A 22 -2.14 9.84 0.83
CA PRO A 22 -2.99 9.09 -0.09
C PRO A 22 -2.58 9.39 -1.53
N LEU A 23 -2.60 8.37 -2.39
CA LEU A 23 -2.12 8.46 -3.78
C LEU A 23 -3.16 8.04 -4.81
N ALA A 24 -3.97 7.03 -4.52
CA ALA A 24 -5.00 6.58 -5.44
C ALA A 24 -6.27 6.16 -4.70
N VAL A 25 -7.40 6.37 -5.35
CA VAL A 25 -8.69 5.84 -4.94
C VAL A 25 -9.24 4.93 -6.03
N GLY A 26 -9.87 3.83 -5.65
CA GLY A 26 -10.59 2.93 -6.53
C GLY A 26 -11.95 2.57 -5.94
N VAL A 27 -12.86 2.09 -6.78
CA VAL A 27 -14.18 1.61 -6.37
C VAL A 27 -14.49 0.31 -7.12
N ASP A 28 -14.96 -0.70 -6.40
CA ASP A 28 -15.42 -1.96 -6.99
C ASP A 28 -16.91 -1.86 -7.40
N SER A 29 -17.44 -2.89 -8.06
CA SER A 29 -18.83 -2.91 -8.54
C SER A 29 -19.88 -2.90 -7.40
N GLU A 30 -19.47 -3.27 -6.18
CA GLU A 30 -20.28 -3.22 -4.96
C GLU A 30 -20.26 -1.84 -4.26
N ASN A 31 -19.52 -0.87 -4.82
CA ASN A 31 -19.25 0.45 -4.25
C ASN A 31 -18.39 0.43 -2.98
N ASN A 32 -17.63 -0.62 -2.73
CA ASN A 32 -16.57 -0.56 -1.74
C ASN A 32 -15.43 0.31 -2.28
N LEU A 33 -14.81 1.05 -1.37
CA LEU A 33 -13.77 2.02 -1.71
C LEU A 33 -12.41 1.47 -1.35
N TYR A 34 -11.43 1.80 -2.18
CA TYR A 34 -10.06 1.41 -1.98
C TYR A 34 -9.21 2.66 -1.95
N LEU A 35 -8.35 2.77 -0.95
CA LEU A 35 -7.39 3.86 -0.81
C LEU A 35 -6.00 3.26 -0.76
N SER A 36 -5.08 3.76 -1.58
CA SER A 36 -3.67 3.50 -1.41
C SER A 36 -2.90 4.76 -1.08
N GLY A 37 -1.69 4.57 -0.58
CA GLY A 37 -0.79 5.67 -0.34
C GLY A 37 0.53 5.26 0.29
N VAL A 38 1.22 6.25 0.84
CA VAL A 38 2.48 6.11 1.57
C VAL A 38 2.21 6.11 3.07
N CYS A 39 2.86 5.22 3.80
CA CYS A 39 2.93 5.20 5.25
C CYS A 39 4.40 5.22 5.69
N PRO A 40 4.81 6.12 6.61
CA PRO A 40 6.14 6.07 7.19
C PRO A 40 6.30 4.86 8.11
N PHE A 41 7.52 4.35 8.25
CA PHE A 41 7.88 3.35 9.27
C PHE A 41 9.12 3.78 10.06
N GLN A 42 9.19 3.35 11.31
CA GLN A 42 10.35 3.48 12.19
C GLN A 42 10.58 2.18 12.94
N ASN A 43 11.83 1.75 13.05
CA ASN A 43 12.18 0.48 13.69
C ASN A 43 11.38 -0.71 13.11
N ASN A 44 11.19 -0.70 11.79
CA ASN A 44 10.39 -1.69 11.04
C ASN A 44 8.89 -1.73 11.42
N ILE A 45 8.37 -0.69 12.08
CA ILE A 45 6.96 -0.57 12.44
C ILE A 45 6.36 0.61 11.65
N PRO A 46 5.35 0.37 10.79
CA PRO A 46 4.58 1.44 10.16
C PRO A 46 3.88 2.31 11.22
N ILE A 47 3.99 3.63 11.09
CA ILE A 47 3.53 4.62 12.09
C ILE A 47 2.25 5.31 11.62
N GLY A 48 1.26 4.56 11.15
CA GLY A 48 0.02 5.12 10.62
C GLY A 48 -1.24 4.41 11.15
N GLY A 49 -2.29 5.18 11.43
CA GLY A 49 -3.53 4.75 12.08
C GLY A 49 -4.41 3.75 11.30
N TYR A 50 -3.94 3.19 10.19
CA TYR A 50 -4.67 2.17 9.42
C TYR A 50 -4.59 0.76 10.03
N THR A 51 -3.76 0.56 11.05
CA THR A 51 -3.72 -0.69 11.82
C THR A 51 -4.90 -0.70 12.80
N SER A 52 -6.05 -1.23 12.38
CA SER A 52 -6.94 -1.83 13.37
C SER A 52 -6.15 -2.90 14.16
N PRO A 53 -6.44 -3.13 15.46
CA PRO A 53 -5.80 -4.23 16.19
C PRO A 53 -6.08 -5.55 15.45
N GLY A 54 -5.04 -6.20 14.92
CA GLY A 54 -5.16 -7.54 14.33
C GLY A 54 -4.73 -7.72 12.86
N ILE A 55 -4.30 -6.67 12.14
CA ILE A 55 -3.76 -6.85 10.77
C ILE A 55 -2.29 -6.43 10.73
N ILE A 56 -1.43 -7.36 11.16
CA ILE A 56 -0.07 -7.46 10.66
C ILE A 56 -0.15 -8.33 9.40
N THR A 57 0.14 -7.78 8.22
CA THR A 57 0.46 -8.64 7.07
C THR A 57 1.97 -8.77 7.02
N GLU A 58 2.39 -10.03 6.90
CA GLU A 58 3.75 -10.58 6.91
C GLU A 58 4.87 -9.56 6.65
N PRO A 59 5.95 -9.58 7.43
CA PRO A 59 7.05 -8.65 7.28
C PRO A 59 7.64 -8.82 5.88
N VAL A 60 7.24 -7.97 4.94
CA VAL A 60 7.86 -7.98 3.62
C VAL A 60 9.22 -7.31 3.77
N GLY A 61 10.21 -8.12 4.14
CA GLY A 61 11.63 -7.82 4.03
C GLY A 61 12.04 -6.44 4.52
N PHE A 62 11.55 -5.99 5.68
CA PHE A 62 12.07 -4.80 6.34
C PHE A 62 13.45 -5.12 6.96
N ASN A 63 14.46 -5.35 6.12
CA ASN A 63 15.86 -5.18 6.53
C ASN A 63 16.22 -3.73 6.25
N LEU A 64 15.63 -2.81 7.02
CA LEU A 64 15.91 -1.38 6.92
C LEU A 64 16.19 -0.85 8.34
N ASP A 65 17.45 -0.87 8.68
CA ASP A 65 18.09 -0.21 9.81
C ASP A 65 17.85 1.31 9.71
N GLY A 66 16.67 1.79 10.15
CA GLY A 66 16.34 3.23 10.18
C GLY A 66 14.84 3.57 10.05
N SER A 67 14.58 4.77 9.53
CA SER A 67 13.26 5.26 9.12
C SER A 67 13.11 5.19 7.59
N GLY A 68 11.89 5.00 7.11
CA GLY A 68 11.60 4.96 5.67
C GLY A 68 10.12 5.00 5.35
N GLN A 69 9.76 4.71 4.09
CA GLN A 69 8.39 4.74 3.59
C GLN A 69 7.98 3.37 3.03
N THR A 70 6.76 2.94 3.36
CA THR A 70 6.10 1.76 2.80
C THR A 70 4.80 2.17 2.13
N GLY A 71 4.24 1.32 1.28
CA GLY A 71 2.90 1.56 0.75
C GLY A 71 1.82 1.03 1.69
N PHE A 72 0.60 1.53 1.53
CA PHE A 72 -0.58 0.90 2.12
C PHE A 72 -1.69 0.74 1.09
N LEU A 73 -2.60 -0.20 1.36
CA LEU A 73 -3.86 -0.40 0.68
C LEU A 73 -4.94 -0.66 1.74
N ALA A 74 -6.04 0.09 1.70
CA ALA A 74 -7.17 -0.06 2.60
C ALA A 74 -8.47 -0.19 1.83
N LYS A 75 -9.38 -1.04 2.34
CA LYS A 75 -10.75 -1.19 1.83
C LYS A 75 -11.74 -0.59 2.83
N PHE A 76 -12.75 0.09 2.30
CA PHE A 76 -13.87 0.65 3.05
C PHE A 76 -15.18 0.18 2.42
N SER A 77 -16.23 0.04 3.23
CA SER A 77 -17.57 -0.18 2.70
C SER A 77 -18.08 1.07 1.98
N SER A 78 -19.19 0.94 1.25
CA SER A 78 -19.88 2.07 0.59
C SER A 78 -20.35 3.17 1.57
N SER A 79 -20.44 2.84 2.85
CA SER A 79 -20.73 3.78 3.95
C SER A 79 -19.49 4.43 4.56
N GLY A 80 -18.29 4.18 4.03
CA GLY A 80 -17.03 4.75 4.51
C GLY A 80 -16.41 4.06 5.74
N VAL A 81 -16.88 2.86 6.11
CA VAL A 81 -16.35 2.09 7.26
C VAL A 81 -15.17 1.23 6.81
N GLN A 82 -14.00 1.38 7.44
CA GLN A 82 -12.82 0.57 7.12
C GLN A 82 -13.11 -0.92 7.36
N GLN A 83 -12.92 -1.72 6.32
CA GLN A 83 -13.06 -3.18 6.37
C GLN A 83 -11.72 -3.83 6.70
N TRP A 84 -10.64 -3.38 6.03
CA TRP A 84 -9.28 -3.81 6.29
C TRP A 84 -8.26 -2.77 5.81
N GLY A 85 -7.02 -2.90 6.30
CA GLY A 85 -5.84 -2.15 5.85
C GLY A 85 -4.63 -3.07 5.83
N LYS A 86 -3.80 -2.97 4.79
CA LYS A 86 -2.59 -3.77 4.61
C LYS A 86 -1.44 -2.86 4.19
N PHE A 87 -0.24 -3.16 4.67
CA PHE A 87 0.98 -2.54 4.14
C PHE A 87 1.47 -3.33 2.94
N THR A 88 2.07 -2.62 1.99
CA THR A 88 2.51 -3.17 0.72
C THR A 88 4.01 -2.94 0.56
N SER A 89 4.71 -3.91 -0.05
CA SER A 89 6.15 -3.85 -0.35
C SER A 89 6.51 -2.90 -1.49
N GLY A 90 5.71 -1.86 -1.67
CA GLY A 90 5.81 -0.89 -2.75
C GLY A 90 4.68 0.12 -2.63
N ILE A 91 4.94 1.33 -3.08
CA ILE A 91 4.00 2.44 -3.07
C ILE A 91 3.08 2.31 -4.28
N ILE A 92 1.76 2.25 -4.04
CA ILE A 92 0.74 2.13 -5.09
C ILE A 92 0.22 3.52 -5.48
N HIS A 93 0.40 3.87 -6.75
CA HIS A 93 0.01 5.15 -7.36
C HIS A 93 -1.26 5.07 -8.22
N SER A 94 -1.71 3.88 -8.57
CA SER A 94 -2.93 3.70 -9.37
C SER A 94 -3.67 2.44 -8.96
N ILE A 95 -4.99 2.52 -8.96
CA ILE A 95 -5.89 1.39 -8.73
C ILE A 95 -6.92 1.41 -9.86
N VAL A 96 -7.12 0.28 -10.52
CA VAL A 96 -8.20 0.06 -11.48
C VAL A 96 -8.83 -1.30 -11.25
N PHE A 97 -10.11 -1.44 -11.57
CA PHE A 97 -10.84 -2.70 -11.54
C PHE A 97 -11.23 -3.09 -12.95
N ASP A 98 -11.18 -4.38 -13.28
CA ASP A 98 -11.86 -4.90 -14.46
C ASP A 98 -13.34 -5.18 -14.20
N THR A 99 -14.05 -5.66 -15.23
CA THR A 99 -15.49 -5.95 -15.15
C THR A 99 -15.85 -7.10 -14.22
N ASN A 100 -14.87 -7.85 -13.70
CA ASN A 100 -15.06 -8.95 -12.76
C ASN A 100 -14.54 -8.60 -11.36
N ASP A 101 -14.36 -7.31 -11.05
CA ASP A 101 -13.79 -6.80 -9.80
C ASP A 101 -12.39 -7.33 -9.47
N VAL A 102 -11.63 -7.72 -10.50
CA VAL A 102 -10.19 -7.97 -10.31
C VAL A 102 -9.49 -6.63 -10.25
N MET A 103 -8.73 -6.41 -9.18
CA MET A 103 -7.99 -5.18 -8.96
C MET A 103 -6.61 -5.27 -9.62
N TYR A 104 -6.26 -4.23 -10.37
CA TYR A 104 -4.92 -4.01 -10.89
C TYR A 104 -4.37 -2.73 -10.30
N VAL A 105 -3.12 -2.78 -9.87
CA VAL A 105 -2.44 -1.64 -9.29
C VAL A 105 -1.14 -1.37 -10.02
N GLY A 106 -0.77 -0.10 -10.07
CA GLY A 106 0.51 0.37 -10.58
C GLY A 106 1.24 1.13 -9.50
N GLY A 107 2.57 1.00 -9.46
CA GLY A 107 3.35 1.59 -8.39
C GLY A 107 4.85 1.44 -8.59
N TYR A 108 5.60 1.78 -7.55
CA TYR A 108 7.02 1.50 -7.51
C TYR A 108 7.46 0.96 -6.15
N THR A 109 8.60 0.29 -6.15
CA THR A 109 9.25 -0.26 -4.97
C THR A 109 10.74 0.00 -5.03
N ASN A 110 11.35 0.21 -3.87
CA ASN A 110 12.79 0.21 -3.67
C ASN A 110 13.27 -1.07 -2.98
N TYR A 111 12.37 -2.04 -2.73
CA TYR A 111 12.71 -3.33 -2.15
C TYR A 111 13.34 -4.26 -3.19
N GLN A 112 14.35 -5.02 -2.77
CA GLN A 112 15.22 -5.81 -3.67
C GLN A 112 14.78 -7.28 -3.81
N THR A 113 13.98 -7.79 -2.88
CA THR A 113 13.54 -9.20 -2.85
C THR A 113 12.01 -9.30 -2.88
N GLN A 114 11.49 -10.41 -3.39
CA GLN A 114 10.04 -10.71 -3.45
C GLN A 114 9.21 -9.65 -4.20
N VAL A 115 9.78 -9.13 -5.30
CA VAL A 115 9.19 -8.03 -6.08
C VAL A 115 8.11 -8.51 -7.06
N GLY A 116 8.20 -9.77 -7.51
CA GLY A 116 7.22 -10.40 -8.38
C GLY A 116 6.88 -11.81 -7.90
N THR A 117 5.69 -12.30 -8.26
CA THR A 117 5.32 -13.69 -8.04
C THR A 117 6.14 -14.62 -8.95
N PRO A 118 6.27 -15.93 -8.63
CA PRO A 118 6.94 -16.89 -9.51
C PRO A 118 6.42 -16.82 -10.94
N ASN A 119 7.31 -16.97 -11.93
CA ASN A 119 7.01 -16.92 -13.36
C ASN A 119 6.55 -15.55 -13.92
N THR A 120 6.75 -14.46 -13.17
CA THR A 120 6.62 -13.10 -13.72
C THR A 120 7.83 -12.71 -14.55
N PHE A 121 7.76 -11.54 -15.22
CA PHE A 121 8.87 -10.98 -16.01
C PHE A 121 10.17 -10.88 -15.20
N GLN A 122 10.07 -10.58 -13.90
CA GLN A 122 11.23 -10.46 -13.00
C GLN A 122 10.85 -10.77 -11.54
N PRO A 123 10.87 -12.04 -11.10
CA PRO A 123 10.40 -12.44 -9.77
C PRO A 123 11.35 -12.03 -8.63
N ASN A 124 12.66 -12.00 -8.89
CA ASN A 124 13.70 -11.58 -7.96
C ASN A 124 14.67 -10.63 -8.65
N TYR A 125 15.29 -9.73 -7.90
CA TYR A 125 16.39 -8.91 -8.42
C TYR A 125 17.67 -9.09 -7.61
N ILE A 126 18.81 -9.05 -8.31
CA ILE A 126 20.13 -9.42 -7.79
C ILE A 126 21.17 -8.28 -7.97
N ASN A 127 20.72 -7.02 -8.04
CA ASN A 127 21.62 -5.87 -8.17
C ASN A 127 21.32 -4.80 -7.10
N TYR A 128 22.27 -4.66 -6.17
CA TYR A 128 22.19 -3.97 -4.89
C TYR A 128 22.41 -2.45 -4.95
N SER A 129 21.90 -1.76 -5.97
CA SER A 129 21.98 -0.29 -5.95
C SER A 129 20.81 0.29 -5.16
N ASN A 130 21.11 0.91 -4.02
CA ASN A 130 20.15 1.47 -3.07
C ASN A 130 19.45 2.75 -3.55
N SER A 131 19.56 3.09 -4.85
CA SER A 131 19.11 4.38 -5.41
C SER A 131 18.22 4.23 -6.64
N VAL A 132 17.65 3.05 -6.88
CA VAL A 132 16.79 2.79 -8.05
C VAL A 132 15.37 2.46 -7.58
N LEU A 133 14.40 3.16 -8.19
CA LEU A 133 12.98 2.81 -8.07
C LEU A 133 12.61 1.80 -9.15
N TYR A 134 11.85 0.78 -8.78
CA TYR A 134 11.37 -0.26 -9.69
C TYR A 134 9.87 -0.18 -9.82
N TYR A 135 9.39 -0.01 -11.06
CA TYR A 135 7.97 0.09 -11.33
C TYR A 135 7.33 -1.28 -11.46
N PHE A 136 6.13 -1.44 -10.91
CA PHE A 136 5.37 -2.67 -11.01
C PHE A 136 3.94 -2.41 -11.49
N ILE A 137 3.38 -3.44 -12.12
CA ILE A 137 1.94 -3.64 -12.23
C ILE A 137 1.64 -4.94 -11.50
N ALA A 138 0.68 -4.91 -10.58
CA ALA A 138 0.29 -6.09 -9.81
C ALA A 138 -1.21 -6.33 -9.95
N ARG A 139 -1.59 -7.61 -9.99
CA ARG A 139 -2.98 -8.05 -9.97
C ARG A 139 -3.30 -8.62 -8.59
N PHE A 140 -4.33 -8.08 -7.95
CA PHE A 140 -4.85 -8.58 -6.69
C PHE A 140 -6.15 -9.31 -6.96
N THR A 141 -6.23 -10.56 -6.51
CA THR A 141 -7.50 -11.25 -6.42
C THR A 141 -8.03 -10.97 -5.01
N LEU A 142 -9.24 -10.40 -4.92
CA LEU A 142 -9.94 -10.18 -3.66
C LEU A 142 -10.45 -11.52 -3.11
N LEU A 143 -9.54 -12.47 -2.86
CA LEU A 143 -9.89 -13.68 -2.14
C LEU A 143 -9.93 -13.29 -0.65
N MET A 144 -11.15 -12.98 -0.22
CA MET A 144 -11.55 -12.98 1.18
C MET A 144 -11.39 -14.40 1.71
N GLU A 145 -10.54 -14.59 2.71
CA GLU A 145 -10.92 -15.15 4.02
C GLU A 145 -10.11 -14.43 5.11
#